data_AF-A0A380VAR6-F1
#
_entry.id   AF-A0A380VAR6-F1
#
_cell.length_a   1.000
_cell.length_b   1.000
_cell.length_c   1.000
_cell.angle_alpha   90.00
_cell.angle_beta   90.00
_cell.angle_gamma   90.00
#
_symmetry.space_group_name_H-M   'P 1'
#
loop_
_entity.id
_entity.type
_entity.pdbx_description
1 polymer ?
#
loop_
_entity_poly.entity_id
_entity_poly.type
_entity_poly.pdbx_seq_one_letter_code
_entity_poly.pdbx_strand_id
1 'polypeptide(L)'
;MIDRSPSALNMKIGNIGRLDPELKKKNISGLMHGAKMEEFIWKEFNKDKESLVYEAERIIEKFQISQLKTSIFSQKKKTIQVKIK
;
A
#
# COMPACT_ATOMS: atom_id res chain seq x y z
N MET A 1 8.05 1.32 3.73
CA MET A 1 7.31 1.37 2.45
C MET A 1 6.14 2.31 2.63
N ILE A 2 5.98 3.28 1.72
CA ILE A 2 5.04 4.43 1.76
C ILE A 2 4.75 4.88 3.20
N ASP A 3 5.71 5.58 3.80
CA ASP A 3 5.60 6.18 5.14
C ASP A 3 5.23 5.24 6.30
N ARG A 4 5.36 3.93 6.11
CA ARG A 4 5.13 2.91 7.14
C ARG A 4 6.38 2.05 7.37
N SER A 5 6.60 1.72 8.65
CA SER A 5 7.60 0.73 9.04
C SER A 5 7.13 -0.68 8.63
N PRO A 6 8.07 -1.61 8.37
CA PRO A 6 7.72 -3.01 8.08
C PRO A 6 6.84 -3.65 9.16
N SER A 7 7.11 -3.35 10.44
CA SER A 7 6.28 -3.84 11.56
C SER A 7 4.85 -3.30 11.49
N ALA A 8 4.68 -2.00 11.23
CA ALA A 8 3.35 -1.40 11.10
C ALA A 8 2.57 -1.92 9.88
N LEU A 9 3.25 -2.39 8.83
CA LEU A 9 2.65 -3.09 7.70
C LEU A 9 2.24 -4.51 8.09
N ASN A 10 3.10 -5.25 8.78
CA ASN A 10 2.81 -6.60 9.25
C ASN A 10 1.57 -6.64 10.17
N MET A 11 1.46 -5.66 11.08
CA MET A 11 0.25 -5.49 11.90
C MET A 11 -1.01 -5.29 11.05
N LYS A 12 -0.92 -4.48 9.98
CA LYS A 12 -2.05 -4.24 9.08
C LYS A 12 -2.47 -5.54 8.35
N ILE A 13 -1.51 -6.34 7.91
CA ILE A 13 -1.76 -7.66 7.30
C ILE A 13 -2.44 -8.58 8.31
N GLY A 14 -1.94 -8.64 9.56
CA GLY A 14 -2.56 -9.41 10.64
C GLY A 14 -3.99 -8.98 10.94
N ASN A 15 -4.30 -7.67 10.90
CA ASN A 15 -5.65 -7.16 11.08
C ASN A 15 -6.61 -7.57 9.97
N ILE A 16 -6.13 -7.70 8.72
CA ILE A 16 -6.96 -8.16 7.59
C ILE A 16 -7.11 -9.68 7.65
N GLY A 17 -6.04 -10.42 7.93
CA GLY A 17 -6.03 -11.89 7.97
C GLY A 17 -7.03 -12.49 8.97
N ARG A 18 -7.45 -11.75 10.01
CA ARG A 18 -8.52 -12.23 10.93
C ARG A 18 -9.86 -12.45 10.22
N LEU A 19 -10.07 -11.83 9.06
CA LEU A 19 -11.33 -11.84 8.33
C LEU A 19 -11.39 -13.00 7.32
N ASP A 20 -10.26 -13.66 7.06
CA ASP A 20 -10.15 -14.74 6.09
C ASP A 20 -10.73 -16.06 6.63
N PRO A 21 -11.81 -16.60 6.01
CA PRO A 21 -12.40 -17.86 6.44
C PRO A 21 -11.47 -19.07 6.22
N GLU A 22 -10.58 -19.03 5.22
CA GLU A 22 -9.64 -20.12 4.94
C GLU A 22 -8.52 -20.17 5.99
N LEU A 23 -8.08 -19.01 6.50
CA LEU A 23 -7.16 -18.96 7.65
C LEU A 23 -7.84 -19.48 8.91
N LYS A 24 -9.10 -19.10 9.15
CA LYS A 24 -9.89 -19.62 10.30
C LYS A 24 -10.04 -21.13 10.26
N LYS A 25 -10.34 -21.73 9.10
CA LYS A 25 -10.42 -23.20 8.93
C LYS A 25 -9.12 -23.91 9.31
N LYS A 26 -7.98 -23.23 9.20
CA LYS A 26 -6.65 -23.73 9.56
C LYS A 26 -6.25 -23.42 11.01
N ASN A 27 -7.18 -22.93 11.84
CA ASN A 27 -6.90 -22.42 13.19
C ASN A 27 -5.86 -21.28 13.22
N ILE A 28 -5.73 -20.53 12.12
CA ILE A 28 -4.88 -19.35 12.05
C ILE A 28 -5.75 -18.12 12.33
N SER A 29 -5.51 -17.47 13.46
CA SER A 29 -6.17 -16.21 13.82
C SER A 29 -5.26 -15.02 13.55
N GLY A 30 -5.80 -13.99 12.89
CA GLY A 30 -5.16 -12.68 12.79
C GLY A 30 -5.26 -11.86 14.08
N LEU A 31 -4.81 -10.60 14.02
CA LEU A 31 -4.88 -9.68 15.16
C LEU A 31 -6.32 -9.27 15.46
N MET A 32 -6.77 -9.49 16.70
CA MET A 32 -8.16 -9.30 17.13
C MET A 32 -8.65 -7.86 16.98
N HIS A 33 -7.79 -6.88 17.25
CA HIS A 33 -8.13 -5.46 17.23
C HIS A 33 -7.65 -4.79 15.94
N GLY A 34 -8.58 -4.36 15.09
CA GLY A 34 -8.25 -3.54 13.92
C GLY A 34 -9.42 -2.68 13.54
N ALA A 35 -9.18 -1.66 12.72
CA ALA A 35 -10.21 -0.69 12.41
C ALA A 35 -11.28 -1.27 11.46
N LYS A 36 -12.40 -0.55 11.37
CA LYS A 36 -13.50 -0.85 10.46
C LYS A 36 -13.07 -0.79 8.99
N MET A 37 -12.02 -0.02 8.68
CA MET A 37 -11.49 0.11 7.33
C MET A 37 -10.98 -1.22 6.78
N GLU A 38 -10.32 -2.04 7.60
CA GLU A 38 -9.86 -3.37 7.20
C GLU A 38 -11.03 -4.28 6.81
N GLU A 39 -12.18 -4.17 7.49
CA GLU A 39 -13.37 -4.92 7.12
C GLU A 39 -13.96 -4.49 5.78
N PHE A 40 -13.99 -3.19 5.51
CA PHE A 40 -14.47 -2.68 4.23
C PHE A 40 -13.59 -3.16 3.08
N ILE A 41 -12.28 -3.00 3.20
CA ILE A 41 -11.31 -3.45 2.19
C ILE A 41 -11.39 -4.97 1.98
N TRP A 42 -11.48 -5.75 3.06
CA TRP A 42 -11.64 -7.20 2.93
C TRP A 42 -12.94 -7.57 2.21
N LYS A 43 -14.07 -6.96 2.58
CA LYS A 43 -15.37 -7.23 1.94
C LYS A 43 -15.37 -6.88 0.45
N GLU A 44 -14.70 -5.79 0.09
CA GLU A 44 -14.54 -5.33 -1.30
C GLU A 44 -13.77 -6.36 -2.13
N PHE A 45 -12.57 -6.74 -1.69
CA PHE A 45 -11.65 -7.52 -2.51
C PHE A 45 -11.69 -9.04 -2.29
N ASN A 46 -12.35 -9.54 -1.24
CA ASN A 46 -12.42 -10.99 -1.02
C ASN A 46 -13.24 -11.72 -2.10
N LYS A 47 -14.22 -11.03 -2.72
CA LYS A 47 -15.05 -11.60 -3.79
C LYS A 47 -14.46 -11.43 -5.18
N ASP A 48 -13.56 -10.46 -5.35
CA ASP A 48 -12.96 -10.12 -6.62
C ASP A 48 -11.48 -9.77 -6.41
N LYS A 49 -10.64 -10.78 -6.61
CA LYS A 49 -9.18 -10.64 -6.47
C LYS A 49 -8.55 -9.99 -7.68
N GLU A 50 -9.21 -10.00 -8.84
CA GLU A 50 -8.67 -9.39 -10.05
C GLU A 50 -8.71 -7.86 -9.94
N SER A 51 -9.80 -7.30 -9.41
CA SER A 51 -9.86 -5.87 -9.13
C SER A 51 -8.82 -5.43 -8.09
N LEU A 52 -8.51 -6.26 -7.09
CA LEU A 52 -7.43 -5.97 -6.14
C LEU A 52 -6.08 -5.79 -6.84
N VAL A 53 -5.73 -6.73 -7.73
CA VAL A 53 -4.47 -6.68 -8.49
C VAL A 53 -4.44 -5.44 -9.37
N TYR A 54 -5.52 -5.18 -10.10
CA TYR A 54 -5.64 -4.01 -10.96
C TYR A 54 -5.49 -2.70 -10.17
N GLU A 55 -6.17 -2.55 -9.03
CA GLU A 55 -6.04 -1.37 -8.17
C GLU A 55 -4.61 -1.21 -7.63
N ALA A 56 -3.96 -2.30 -7.23
CA ALA A 56 -2.58 -2.27 -6.78
C ALA A 56 -1.63 -1.80 -7.89
N GLU A 57 -1.78 -2.29 -9.11
CA GLU A 57 -1.00 -1.87 -10.27
C GLU A 57 -1.18 -0.37 -10.56
N ARG A 58 -2.42 0.13 -10.56
CA ARG A 58 -2.70 1.57 -10.74
C ARG A 58 -2.04 2.42 -9.65
N ILE A 59 -2.04 1.96 -8.41
CA ILE A 59 -1.38 2.66 -7.30
C ILE A 59 0.13 2.68 -7.54
N ILE A 60 0.73 1.55 -7.87
CA ILE A 60 2.17 1.45 -8.16
C ILE A 60 2.57 2.40 -9.30
N GLU A 61 1.82 2.41 -10.39
CA GLU A 61 2.05 3.30 -11.53
C GLU A 61 2.02 4.78 -11.12
N LYS A 62 0.97 5.19 -10.38
CA LYS A 62 0.86 6.57 -9.86
C LYS A 62 2.05 6.94 -8.96
N PHE A 63 2.50 6.02 -8.12
CA PHE A 63 3.68 6.23 -7.27
C PHE A 63 4.95 6.40 -8.10
N GLN A 64 5.19 5.54 -9.09
CA GLN A 64 6.35 5.63 -9.98
C GLN A 64 6.38 6.96 -10.74
N ILE A 65 5.24 7.37 -11.31
CA ILE A 65 5.10 8.66 -12.01
C ILE A 65 5.42 9.83 -11.07
N SER A 66 4.92 9.80 -9.83
CA SER A 66 5.19 10.84 -8.84
C SER A 66 6.68 10.94 -8.48
N GLN A 67 7.36 9.80 -8.31
CA GLN A 67 8.80 9.75 -8.05
C GLN A 67 9.61 10.33 -9.23
N LEU A 68 9.26 9.98 -10.47
CA LEU A 68 9.88 10.52 -11.68
C LEU A 68 9.73 12.03 -11.78
N LYS A 69 8.50 12.56 -11.58
CA LYS A 69 8.24 14.00 -11.57
C LYS A 69 9.08 14.74 -10.52
N THR A 70 9.16 14.18 -9.33
CA THR A 70 9.95 14.73 -8.22
C THR A 70 11.45 14.75 -8.56
N SER A 71 11.98 13.67 -9.15
CA SER A 71 13.37 13.59 -9.59
C SER A 71 13.69 14.62 -10.67
N ILE A 72 12.84 14.75 -11.70
CA ILE A 72 13.02 15.73 -12.78
C ILE A 72 13.02 17.16 -12.23
N PHE A 73 12.11 17.48 -11.31
CA PHE A 73 12.04 18.81 -10.69
C PHE A 73 13.28 19.13 -9.86
N SER A 74 13.76 18.16 -9.07
CA SER A 74 15.00 18.28 -8.29
C SER A 74 16.22 18.52 -9.19
N GLN A 75 16.35 17.79 -10.29
CA GLN A 75 17.43 17.96 -11.28
C GLN A 75 17.39 19.36 -11.93
N LYS A 76 16.22 19.83 -12.39
CA LYS A 76 16.05 21.17 -12.96
C LYS A 76 16.47 22.28 -11.97
N LYS A 77 16.08 22.17 -10.70
CA LYS A 77 16.49 23.12 -9.65
C LYS A 77 18.01 23.17 -9.46
N LYS A 78 18.68 22.02 -9.52
CA LYS A 78 20.15 21.93 -9.39
C LYS A 78 20.85 22.60 -10.58
N THR A 79 20.38 22.36 -11.81
CA THR A 79 20.95 22.98 -13.03
C THR A 79 20.81 24.49 -13.04
N ILE A 80 19.66 25.02 -12.60
CA ILE A 80 19.42 26.48 -12.54
C ILE A 80 20.35 27.15 -11.52
N GLN A 81 20.55 26.56 -10.33
CA GLN A 81 21.44 27.11 -9.30
C GLN A 81 22.92 27.16 -9.73
N VAL A 82 23.38 26.22 -10.55
CA VAL A 82 24.76 26.21 -11.08
C VAL A 82 24.95 27.30 -12.16
N LYS A 83 23.90 27.69 -12.89
CA LYS A 83 23.99 28.72 -13.95
C LYS A 83 23.94 30.16 -13.44
N ILE A 84 23.55 30.39 -12.18
CA ILE A 84 23.39 31.73 -11.58
C ILE A 84 24.61 32.08 -10.69
N LYS A 85 25.62 31.22 -10.63
CA LYS A 85 26.94 31.48 -10.03
C LYS A 85 27.98 31.61 -11.15
#